data_AF-A0AAU1Y7Y8-F1
#
_entry.id   AF-A0AAU1Y7Y8-F1
#
_cell.length_a   1.000
_cell.length_b   1.000
_cell.length_c   1.000
_cell.angle_alpha   90.00
_cell.angle_beta   90.00
_cell.angle_gamma   90.00
#
_symmetry.space_group_name_H-M   'P 1'
#
loop_
_entity.id
_entity.type
_entity.pdbx_description
1 polymer ?
#
loop_
_entity_poly.entity_id
_entity_poly.type
_entity_poly.pdbx_seq_one_letter_code
_entity_poly.pdbx_strand_id
1 'polypeptide(L)'
;MRKTVVRTSMERASAAGTPVVRRAVTGVGCAAAVLVTVAACGTVQNLTAGQKVDSAVERLGEQKSLAFGMRLDADPDDLVALMGEDSEEVPPDMAEFFTGLRVDVSVRSKKPLADSGEKDIAGVAMKVSGDEGVFAEYRMVGDYLYYRADMQAMGDAMGMPFPTADELDELPESEQHLRPVLEGDWVKINKTELQEVAEDAGGSGSGGSDEIDARTQKKILDAVRGVVAREVDFKTKNGENGTEVITAKANFRDLLTGIVDKLQPIEGDLPPGAELPTGKDLKDAPNKKVAVDFTLKNGDLTRIETDLAVLADDPKGAKAPLVLTFGKAGDISAPKGASEIPVDDFGGPLGGGMFGV
;
A
#
# COMPACT_ATOMS: atom_id res chain seq x y z
N MET A 1 -83.00 30.38 -22.81
CA MET A 1 -82.36 30.98 -24.00
C MET A 1 -82.23 29.90 -25.07
N ARG A 2 -82.97 30.04 -26.18
CA ARG A 2 -82.86 29.22 -27.41
C ARG A 2 -82.06 30.03 -28.44
N LYS A 3 -81.19 29.36 -29.21
CA LYS A 3 -81.07 29.43 -30.69
C LYS A 3 -79.95 28.45 -31.11
N THR A 4 -80.20 27.35 -31.84
CA THR A 4 -80.60 27.25 -33.27
C THR A 4 -79.37 27.46 -34.15
N VAL A 5 -78.81 26.39 -34.77
CA VAL A 5 -78.97 26.01 -36.22
C VAL A 5 -77.78 26.55 -37.04
N VAL A 6 -77.16 25.91 -38.04
CA VAL A 6 -77.41 24.77 -38.95
C VAL A 6 -76.06 24.47 -39.65
N ARG A 7 -75.68 23.19 -39.89
CA ARG A 7 -75.80 22.45 -41.19
C ARG A 7 -74.91 23.04 -42.29
N THR A 8 -74.11 22.31 -43.07
CA THR A 8 -74.46 21.20 -43.99
C THR A 8 -73.13 20.88 -44.70
N SER A 9 -72.64 19.65 -44.65
CA SER A 9 -72.55 18.68 -45.76
C SER A 9 -71.48 19.05 -46.82
N MET A 10 -70.85 18.14 -47.53
CA MET A 10 -71.40 16.95 -48.16
C MET A 10 -70.20 16.15 -48.72
N GLU A 11 -70.15 14.85 -48.44
CA GLU A 11 -70.16 13.80 -49.49
C GLU A 11 -68.78 13.41 -50.03
N ARG A 12 -68.47 12.15 -50.35
CA ARG A 12 -69.25 10.90 -50.38
C ARG A 12 -68.27 9.72 -50.52
N ALA A 13 -68.73 8.57 -50.02
CA ALA A 13 -68.65 7.25 -50.65
C ALA A 13 -67.28 6.59 -50.88
N SER A 14 -67.13 5.27 -50.80
CA SER A 14 -68.01 4.16 -50.40
C SER A 14 -67.21 2.88 -50.60
N ALA A 15 -67.37 1.91 -49.69
CA ALA A 15 -67.50 0.44 -49.88
C ALA A 15 -66.64 -0.29 -50.94
N ALA A 16 -66.23 -1.55 -50.82
CA ALA A 16 -66.29 -2.63 -49.84
C ALA A 16 -65.61 -3.83 -50.53
N GLY A 17 -65.25 -4.88 -49.78
CA GLY A 17 -65.16 -6.24 -50.33
C GLY A 17 -63.89 -7.03 -50.00
N THR A 18 -64.00 -7.90 -49.00
CA THR A 18 -63.21 -9.15 -48.81
C THR A 18 -63.94 -10.33 -49.51
N PRO A 19 -63.47 -11.61 -49.56
CA PRO A 19 -62.16 -12.23 -49.28
C PRO A 19 -61.74 -13.40 -50.26
N VAL A 20 -60.61 -14.08 -49.93
CA VAL A 20 -60.22 -15.52 -50.18
C VAL A 20 -59.59 -15.97 -51.54
N VAL A 21 -58.40 -16.61 -51.48
CA VAL A 21 -58.06 -18.03 -51.87
C VAL A 21 -56.59 -18.23 -52.34
N ARG A 22 -55.82 -18.94 -51.50
CA ARG A 22 -54.82 -20.03 -51.69
C ARG A 22 -53.92 -20.14 -52.96
N ARG A 23 -52.61 -20.30 -52.72
CA ARG A 23 -51.72 -21.49 -52.96
C ARG A 23 -50.24 -21.08 -52.70
N ALA A 24 -49.56 -21.54 -51.65
CA ALA A 24 -48.87 -22.83 -51.47
C ALA A 24 -47.56 -23.00 -52.28
N VAL A 25 -46.40 -22.84 -51.63
CA VAL A 25 -45.19 -23.67 -51.84
C VAL A 25 -44.60 -24.00 -50.48
N THR A 26 -44.43 -25.30 -50.28
CA THR A 26 -43.95 -26.02 -49.10
C THR A 26 -42.43 -26.14 -49.13
N GLY A 27 -41.77 -25.94 -47.99
CA GLY A 27 -40.40 -26.38 -47.71
C GLY A 27 -40.29 -26.70 -46.22
N VAL A 28 -40.15 -27.98 -45.89
CA VAL A 28 -40.24 -28.59 -44.55
C VAL A 28 -38.84 -28.93 -44.01
N GLY A 29 -38.62 -28.70 -42.72
CA GLY A 29 -37.70 -29.44 -41.84
C GLY A 29 -36.27 -28.88 -41.76
N CYS A 30 -35.64 -28.67 -40.61
CA CYS A 30 -35.74 -29.38 -39.33
C CYS A 30 -35.61 -28.45 -38.12
N ALA A 31 -36.20 -28.89 -37.01
CA ALA A 31 -36.14 -28.26 -35.70
C ALA A 31 -34.72 -28.27 -35.09
N ALA A 32 -34.38 -27.17 -34.42
CA ALA A 32 -33.52 -27.19 -33.24
C ALA A 32 -34.04 -26.13 -32.27
N ALA A 33 -34.79 -26.60 -31.28
CA ALA A 33 -35.06 -25.83 -30.08
C ALA A 33 -33.76 -25.71 -29.29
N VAL A 34 -33.24 -24.49 -29.15
CA VAL A 34 -32.40 -24.10 -28.02
C VAL A 34 -32.78 -22.66 -27.68
N LEU A 35 -33.84 -22.53 -26.88
CA LEU A 35 -33.94 -21.42 -25.93
C LEU A 35 -32.84 -21.67 -24.89
N VAL A 36 -31.63 -21.15 -25.15
CA VAL A 36 -30.67 -20.88 -24.09
C VAL A 36 -30.81 -19.40 -23.78
N THR A 37 -31.75 -19.15 -22.89
CA THR A 37 -31.63 -18.07 -21.92
C THR A 37 -30.30 -18.30 -21.19
N VAL A 38 -29.20 -17.68 -21.65
CA VAL A 38 -28.15 -17.33 -20.69
C VAL A 38 -28.69 -16.15 -19.91
N ALA A 39 -29.48 -16.48 -18.89
CA ALA A 39 -29.46 -15.69 -17.68
C ALA A 39 -28.01 -15.72 -17.19
N ALA A 40 -27.19 -14.81 -17.69
CA ALA A 40 -26.18 -14.18 -16.86
C ALA A 40 -26.81 -12.91 -16.28
N CYS A 41 -27.99 -13.07 -15.68
CA CYS A 41 -28.20 -12.51 -14.35
C CYS A 41 -27.10 -13.13 -13.47
N GLY A 42 -25.86 -12.65 -13.64
CA GLY A 42 -24.91 -12.72 -12.55
C GLY A 42 -25.64 -12.00 -11.43
N THR A 43 -26.07 -12.76 -10.43
CA THR A 43 -26.46 -12.22 -9.15
C THR A 43 -25.41 -11.15 -8.89
N VAL A 44 -25.78 -9.87 -8.96
CA VAL A 44 -24.95 -8.82 -8.40
C VAL A 44 -24.92 -9.23 -6.95
N GLN A 45 -23.87 -9.97 -6.56
CA GLN A 45 -23.65 -10.28 -5.17
C GLN A 45 -23.57 -8.89 -4.56
N ASN A 46 -24.60 -8.53 -3.79
CA ASN A 46 -24.52 -7.38 -2.92
C ASN A 46 -23.51 -7.78 -1.86
N LEU A 47 -22.23 -7.67 -2.23
CA LEU A 47 -21.13 -7.88 -1.31
C LEU A 47 -21.35 -6.90 -0.17
N THR A 48 -21.27 -7.41 1.05
CA THR A 48 -21.22 -6.54 2.22
C THR A 48 -20.01 -5.62 2.09
N ALA A 49 -20.01 -4.49 2.79
CA ALA A 49 -18.87 -3.57 2.78
C ALA A 49 -17.55 -4.29 3.14
N GLY A 50 -17.58 -5.20 4.11
CA GLY A 50 -16.43 -6.05 4.45
C GLY A 50 -15.98 -6.94 3.29
N GLN A 51 -16.90 -7.59 2.58
CA GLN A 51 -16.56 -8.41 1.40
C GLN A 51 -15.98 -7.58 0.25
N LYS A 52 -16.44 -6.34 0.06
CA LYS A 52 -15.86 -5.44 -0.95
C LYS A 52 -14.42 -5.08 -0.63
N VAL A 53 -14.14 -4.77 0.65
CA VAL A 53 -12.77 -4.48 1.11
C VAL A 53 -11.89 -5.73 0.94
N ASP A 54 -12.38 -6.90 1.34
CA ASP A 54 -11.66 -8.17 1.20
C ASP A 54 -11.31 -8.47 -0.26
N SER A 55 -12.29 -8.40 -1.18
CA SER A 55 -12.04 -8.56 -2.61
C SER A 55 -11.11 -7.49 -3.19
N ALA A 56 -11.16 -6.25 -2.69
CA ALA A 56 -10.25 -5.19 -3.15
C ALA A 56 -8.80 -5.45 -2.70
N VAL A 57 -8.61 -6.00 -1.50
CA VAL A 57 -7.30 -6.44 -0.99
C VAL A 57 -6.80 -7.66 -1.78
N GLU A 58 -7.66 -8.63 -2.09
CA GLU A 58 -7.32 -9.76 -2.95
C GLU A 58 -6.79 -9.32 -4.33
N ARG A 59 -7.45 -8.35 -4.95
CA ARG A 59 -7.06 -7.80 -6.26
C ARG A 59 -5.68 -7.15 -6.28
N LEU A 60 -5.14 -6.71 -5.13
CA LEU A 60 -3.75 -6.25 -5.03
C LEU A 60 -2.77 -7.41 -5.27
N GLY A 61 -3.05 -8.59 -4.70
CA GLY A 61 -2.26 -9.80 -4.88
C GLY A 61 -2.35 -10.39 -6.30
N GLU A 62 -3.43 -10.13 -7.02
CA GLU A 62 -3.59 -10.53 -8.43
C GLU A 62 -2.71 -9.68 -9.39
N GLN A 63 -2.26 -8.51 -8.94
CA GLN A 63 -1.36 -7.68 -9.74
C GLN A 63 0.05 -8.29 -9.79
N LYS A 64 0.77 -7.99 -10.88
CA LYS A 64 2.21 -8.30 -11.01
C LYS A 64 3.12 -7.20 -10.46
N SER A 65 2.53 -6.07 -10.06
CA SER A 65 3.26 -4.89 -9.62
C SER A 65 2.40 -4.11 -8.65
N LEU A 66 2.98 -3.69 -7.53
CA LEU A 66 2.30 -2.92 -6.50
C LEU A 66 3.22 -1.80 -6.04
N ALA A 67 2.68 -0.59 -5.97
CA ALA A 67 3.26 0.52 -5.22
C ALA A 67 2.39 0.78 -3.99
N PHE A 68 3.04 0.97 -2.87
CA PHE A 68 2.49 1.36 -1.59
C PHE A 68 3.19 2.65 -1.15
N GLY A 69 2.44 3.65 -0.72
CA GLY A 69 2.99 4.88 -0.17
C GLY A 69 2.36 5.18 1.18
N MET A 70 3.16 5.53 2.18
CA MET A 70 2.74 5.91 3.52
C MET A 70 3.16 7.34 3.83
N ARG A 71 2.26 8.13 4.41
CA ARG A 71 2.55 9.47 4.93
C ARG A 71 1.63 9.84 6.09
N LEU A 72 2.07 10.76 6.92
CA LEU A 72 1.24 11.46 7.88
C LEU A 72 0.71 12.75 7.24
N ASP A 73 -0.56 12.75 6.85
CA ASP A 73 -1.22 13.84 6.12
C ASP A 73 -1.80 14.89 7.09
N ALA A 74 -0.96 15.36 8.00
CA ALA A 74 -1.29 16.32 9.04
C ALA A 74 -0.60 17.66 8.76
N ASP A 75 -1.18 18.75 9.27
CA ASP A 75 -0.47 20.03 9.33
C ASP A 75 0.53 19.99 10.51
N PRO A 76 1.72 20.62 10.42
CA PRO A 76 2.67 20.66 11.53
C PRO A 76 2.05 21.21 12.83
N ASP A 77 1.22 22.24 12.73
CA ASP A 77 0.49 22.84 13.85
C ASP A 77 -0.46 21.85 14.54
N ASP A 78 -1.09 20.96 13.77
CA ASP A 78 -1.98 19.93 14.31
C ASP A 78 -1.18 18.88 15.10
N LEU A 79 0.01 18.48 14.62
CA LEU A 79 0.88 17.60 15.40
C LEU A 79 1.34 18.26 16.70
N VAL A 80 1.74 19.52 16.65
CA VAL A 80 2.14 20.27 17.85
C VAL A 80 0.99 20.34 18.85
N ALA A 81 -0.24 20.59 18.38
CA ALA A 81 -1.42 20.62 19.23
C ALA A 81 -1.73 19.26 19.90
N LEU A 82 -1.36 18.14 19.28
CA LEU A 82 -1.62 16.78 19.78
C LEU A 82 -0.66 16.30 20.87
N MET A 83 0.53 16.90 21.00
CA MET A 83 1.54 16.44 21.99
C MET A 83 1.22 16.88 23.42
N GLY A 84 0.28 17.82 23.60
CA GLY A 84 -0.17 18.28 24.90
C GLY A 84 0.82 19.21 25.61
N GLU A 85 0.34 19.92 26.62
CA GLU A 85 1.10 20.98 27.32
C GLU A 85 2.25 20.46 28.19
N ASP A 86 2.25 19.15 28.49
CA ASP A 86 3.25 18.49 29.34
C ASP A 86 4.35 17.76 28.54
N SER A 87 4.31 17.83 27.20
CA SER A 87 5.37 17.27 26.35
C SER A 87 6.59 18.17 26.31
N GLU A 88 7.79 17.58 26.17
CA GLU A 88 8.96 18.36 25.76
C GLU A 88 8.63 19.05 24.43
N GLU A 89 8.97 20.35 24.32
CA GLU A 89 8.72 21.12 23.10
C GLU A 89 9.41 20.43 21.92
N VAL A 90 8.63 19.73 21.09
CA VAL A 90 9.14 19.20 19.83
C VAL A 90 9.49 20.40 18.94
N PRO A 91 10.73 20.48 18.45
CA PRO A 91 11.13 21.57 17.56
C PRO A 91 10.17 21.66 16.36
N PRO A 92 9.81 22.87 15.90
CA PRO A 92 8.99 23.04 14.70
C PRO A 92 9.48 22.21 13.51
N ASP A 93 10.80 22.19 13.30
CA ASP A 93 11.48 21.42 12.24
C ASP A 93 11.18 19.92 12.34
N MET A 94 11.00 19.37 13.55
CA MET A 94 10.67 17.96 13.74
C MET A 94 9.20 17.66 13.42
N ALA A 95 8.27 18.58 13.68
CA ALA A 95 6.88 18.44 13.25
C ALA A 95 6.76 18.54 11.71
N GLU A 96 7.50 19.47 11.10
CA GLU A 96 7.62 19.58 9.64
C GLU A 96 8.24 18.32 9.03
N PHE A 97 9.30 17.79 9.65
CA PHE A 97 9.91 16.52 9.23
C PHE A 97 8.90 15.37 9.19
N PHE A 98 8.14 15.14 10.27
CA PHE A 98 7.21 14.01 10.34
C PHE A 98 6.02 14.15 9.39
N THR A 99 5.53 15.36 9.13
CA THR A 99 4.44 15.61 8.18
C THR A 99 4.90 15.58 6.72
N GLY A 100 6.15 15.98 6.46
CA GLY A 100 6.80 15.87 5.15
C GLY A 100 7.27 14.46 4.81
N LEU A 101 7.46 13.59 5.81
CA LEU A 101 7.98 12.23 5.64
C LEU A 101 7.05 11.35 4.80
N ARG A 102 7.65 10.70 3.80
CA ARG A 102 6.99 9.75 2.89
C ARG A 102 7.82 8.48 2.79
N VAL A 103 7.14 7.35 2.92
CA VAL A 103 7.73 6.03 2.69
C VAL A 103 7.03 5.39 1.50
N ASP A 104 7.73 5.22 0.40
CA ASP A 104 7.24 4.54 -0.79
C ASP A 104 7.90 3.16 -0.93
N VAL A 105 7.09 2.12 -1.09
CA VAL A 105 7.54 0.75 -1.40
C VAL A 105 6.96 0.34 -2.73
N SER A 106 7.78 -0.22 -3.62
CA SER A 106 7.38 -0.73 -4.92
C SER A 106 7.91 -2.14 -5.10
N VAL A 107 7.05 -3.04 -5.58
CA VAL A 107 7.40 -4.43 -5.87
C VAL A 107 6.94 -4.76 -7.28
N ARG A 108 7.78 -5.49 -8.02
CA ARG A 108 7.42 -6.09 -9.30
C ARG A 108 7.75 -7.56 -9.29
N SER A 109 6.89 -8.34 -9.93
CA SER A 109 7.03 -9.77 -10.06
C SER A 109 6.70 -10.25 -11.47
N LYS A 110 7.23 -11.41 -11.84
CA LYS A 110 6.97 -12.10 -13.11
C LYS A 110 5.56 -12.69 -13.14
N LYS A 111 5.01 -13.03 -11.96
CA LYS A 111 3.68 -13.62 -11.72
C LYS A 111 2.82 -12.70 -10.84
N PRO A 112 1.51 -12.97 -10.70
CA PRO A 112 0.69 -12.31 -9.68
C PRO A 112 1.33 -12.44 -8.30
N LEU A 113 1.41 -11.34 -7.55
CA LEU A 113 2.09 -11.27 -6.25
C LEU A 113 1.61 -12.35 -5.26
N ALA A 114 0.32 -12.71 -5.28
CA ALA A 114 -0.25 -13.76 -4.43
C ALA A 114 0.29 -15.17 -4.73
N ASP A 115 0.82 -15.38 -5.94
CA ASP A 115 1.36 -16.64 -6.44
C ASP A 115 2.89 -16.61 -6.60
N SER A 116 3.53 -15.47 -6.30
CA SER A 116 4.93 -15.21 -6.61
C SER A 116 5.85 -15.64 -5.48
N GLY A 117 6.79 -16.56 -5.78
CA GLY A 117 7.96 -16.86 -4.95
C GLY A 117 8.99 -15.72 -4.94
N GLU A 118 9.98 -15.81 -4.04
CA GLU A 118 11.19 -14.96 -4.04
C GLU A 118 11.82 -14.85 -5.45
N LYS A 119 12.03 -16.00 -6.13
CA LYS A 119 12.59 -16.07 -7.50
C LYS A 119 11.73 -15.43 -8.58
N ASP A 120 10.44 -15.24 -8.28
CA ASP A 120 9.50 -14.59 -9.18
C ASP A 120 9.54 -13.06 -9.00
N ILE A 121 10.11 -12.53 -7.92
CA ILE A 121 10.33 -11.10 -7.73
C ILE A 121 11.36 -10.61 -8.76
N ALA A 122 10.97 -9.59 -9.51
CA ALA A 122 11.79 -8.97 -10.54
C ALA A 122 12.50 -7.72 -10.02
N GLY A 123 11.93 -7.08 -8.99
CA GLY A 123 12.60 -6.03 -8.26
C GLY A 123 11.74 -5.48 -7.13
N VAL A 124 12.42 -4.93 -6.14
CA VAL A 124 11.85 -4.22 -4.99
C VAL A 124 12.52 -2.86 -4.90
N ALA A 125 11.78 -1.83 -4.52
CA ALA A 125 12.33 -0.54 -4.18
C ALA A 125 11.64 -0.01 -2.93
N MET A 126 12.41 0.55 -2.01
CA MET A 126 11.92 1.30 -0.87
C MET A 126 12.60 2.66 -0.87
N LYS A 127 11.83 3.71 -0.67
CA LYS A 127 12.32 5.09 -0.70
C LYS A 127 11.71 5.84 0.47
N VAL A 128 12.57 6.45 1.28
CA VAL A 128 12.21 7.35 2.37
C VAL A 128 12.58 8.76 1.92
N SER A 129 11.63 9.68 1.93
CA SER A 129 11.79 11.04 1.41
C SER A 129 11.04 12.06 2.23
N GLY A 130 11.53 13.29 2.26
CA GLY A 130 10.81 14.46 2.75
C GLY A 130 10.28 15.32 1.60
N ASP A 131 9.97 16.57 1.90
CA ASP A 131 9.61 17.56 0.88
C ASP A 131 10.83 18.02 0.06
N GLU A 132 12.02 18.00 0.66
CA GLU A 132 13.25 18.54 0.06
C GLU A 132 14.11 17.49 -0.66
N GLY A 133 13.81 16.19 -0.51
CA GLY A 133 14.65 15.17 -1.14
C GLY A 133 14.38 13.75 -0.67
N VAL A 134 15.23 12.84 -1.15
CA VAL A 134 15.23 11.43 -0.75
C VAL A 134 16.28 11.23 0.32
N PHE A 135 15.85 10.84 1.52
CA PHE A 135 16.75 10.59 2.66
C PHE A 135 17.43 9.24 2.54
N ALA A 136 16.70 8.22 2.12
CA ALA A 136 17.25 6.89 1.92
C ALA A 136 16.51 6.19 0.79
N GLU A 137 17.25 5.41 0.01
CA GLU A 137 16.66 4.59 -1.02
C GLU A 137 17.37 3.25 -1.14
N TYR A 138 16.56 2.22 -1.21
CA TYR A 138 16.96 0.84 -1.36
C TYR A 138 16.30 0.28 -2.61
N ARG A 139 17.05 -0.49 -3.41
CA ARG A 139 16.50 -1.25 -4.52
C ARG A 139 17.12 -2.64 -4.58
N MET A 140 16.30 -3.65 -4.81
CA MET A 140 16.75 -4.98 -5.16
C MET A 140 16.46 -5.21 -6.64
N VAL A 141 17.50 -5.44 -7.44
CA VAL A 141 17.36 -5.69 -8.89
C VAL A 141 18.35 -6.76 -9.33
N GLY A 142 17.83 -7.89 -9.80
CA GLY A 142 18.67 -9.03 -10.13
C GLY A 142 19.42 -9.55 -8.91
N ASP A 143 20.73 -9.75 -9.06
CA ASP A 143 21.60 -10.31 -8.03
C ASP A 143 22.20 -9.25 -7.08
N TYR A 144 21.79 -7.99 -7.24
CA TYR A 144 22.34 -6.87 -6.49
C TYR A 144 21.31 -6.19 -5.61
N LEU A 145 21.77 -5.87 -4.41
CA LEU A 145 21.22 -4.83 -3.55
C LEU A 145 21.80 -3.50 -3.97
N TYR A 146 20.99 -2.45 -4.02
CA TYR A 146 21.42 -1.08 -4.22
C TYR A 146 20.92 -0.24 -3.06
N TYR A 147 21.77 0.63 -2.55
CA TYR A 147 21.43 1.48 -1.43
C TYR A 147 22.05 2.86 -1.59
N ARG A 148 21.39 3.88 -1.04
CA ARG A 148 21.94 5.22 -0.80
C ARG A 148 21.27 5.86 0.42
N ALA A 149 21.99 6.72 1.13
CA ALA A 149 21.46 7.55 2.20
C ALA A 149 22.01 8.98 2.09
N ASP A 150 21.13 9.96 1.91
CA ASP A 150 21.52 11.36 1.89
C ASP A 150 21.43 11.90 3.33
N MET A 151 22.52 11.75 4.08
CA MET A 151 22.57 12.17 5.49
C MET A 151 22.48 13.70 5.62
N GLN A 152 22.96 14.43 4.61
CA GLN A 152 22.84 15.88 4.57
C GLN A 152 21.36 16.27 4.43
N ALA A 153 20.65 15.73 3.44
CA ALA A 153 19.23 16.00 3.27
C ALA A 153 18.40 15.55 4.50
N MET A 154 18.79 14.45 5.14
CA MET A 154 18.15 14.00 6.39
C MET A 154 18.41 14.99 7.54
N GLY A 155 19.63 15.49 7.68
CA GLY A 155 19.99 16.46 8.71
C GLY A 155 19.32 17.82 8.52
N ASP A 156 19.33 18.34 7.30
CA ASP A 156 18.64 19.57 6.92
C ASP A 156 17.14 19.48 7.27
N ALA A 157 16.51 18.35 6.93
CA ALA A 157 15.09 18.14 7.19
C ALA A 157 14.75 17.96 8.68
N MET A 158 15.66 17.42 9.49
CA MET A 158 15.43 17.24 10.94
C MET A 158 15.89 18.45 11.79
N GLY A 159 16.48 19.47 11.16
CA GLY A 159 17.11 20.59 11.89
C GLY A 159 18.28 20.16 12.77
N MET A 160 18.92 19.01 12.46
CA MET A 160 20.05 18.47 13.22
C MET A 160 21.30 18.43 12.34
N PRO A 161 22.46 18.90 12.83
CA PRO A 161 23.69 18.80 12.07
C PRO A 161 24.06 17.32 11.90
N PHE A 162 24.01 16.83 10.66
CA PHE A 162 24.67 15.59 10.27
C PHE A 162 26.09 15.88 9.80
N PRO A 163 26.99 14.87 9.87
CA PRO A 163 28.37 15.03 9.42
C PRO A 163 28.40 15.55 7.98
N THR A 164 29.08 16.67 7.78
CA THR A 164 29.39 17.23 6.46
C THR A 164 30.35 16.31 5.70
N ALA A 165 30.48 16.49 4.38
CA ALA A 165 31.46 15.75 3.59
C ALA A 165 32.90 15.86 4.14
N ASP A 166 33.27 17.00 4.72
CA ASP A 166 34.57 17.22 5.38
C ASP A 166 34.70 16.48 6.72
N GLU A 167 33.60 16.25 7.46
CA GLU A 167 33.58 15.42 8.68
C GLU A 167 33.52 13.93 8.34
N LEU A 168 32.94 13.56 7.19
CA LEU A 168 33.02 12.21 6.64
C LEU A 168 34.46 11.86 6.21
N ASP A 169 35.28 12.85 5.83
CA ASP A 169 36.72 12.69 5.57
C ASP A 169 37.52 12.33 6.84
N GLU A 170 36.98 12.64 8.02
CA GLU A 170 37.57 12.29 9.32
C GLU A 170 37.12 10.93 9.86
N LEU A 171 36.27 10.19 9.12
CA LEU A 171 35.88 8.84 9.49
C LEU A 171 37.12 7.94 9.65
N PRO A 172 37.11 7.00 10.62
CA PRO A 172 38.13 5.98 10.74
C PRO A 172 38.39 5.31 9.38
N GLU A 173 39.64 4.93 9.08
CA GLU A 173 39.97 4.27 7.80
C GLU A 173 39.09 3.05 7.51
N SER A 174 38.65 2.34 8.57
CA SER A 174 37.72 1.22 8.47
C SER A 174 36.30 1.59 8.02
N GLU A 175 35.92 2.86 8.03
CA GLU A 175 34.56 3.36 7.72
C GLU A 175 34.54 4.28 6.49
N GLN A 176 35.71 4.63 5.93
CA GLN A 176 35.80 5.49 4.74
C GLN A 176 35.08 4.92 3.51
N HIS A 177 34.90 3.60 3.44
CA HIS A 177 34.16 2.94 2.36
C HIS A 177 32.65 3.24 2.38
N LEU A 178 32.10 3.72 3.52
CA LEU A 178 30.69 4.11 3.65
C LEU A 178 30.43 5.55 3.19
N ARG A 179 31.49 6.34 2.96
CA ARG A 179 31.35 7.76 2.55
C ARG A 179 30.41 7.94 1.35
N PRO A 180 30.56 7.21 0.22
CA PRO A 180 29.64 7.38 -0.91
C PRO A 180 28.18 7.12 -0.50
N VAL A 181 27.96 6.16 0.40
CA VAL A 181 26.62 5.84 0.91
C VAL A 181 26.00 7.03 1.61
N LEU A 182 26.75 7.69 2.50
CA LEU A 182 26.31 8.79 3.36
C LEU A 182 26.20 10.14 2.63
N GLU A 183 26.92 10.29 1.52
CA GLU A 183 26.83 11.43 0.59
C GLU A 183 25.65 11.29 -0.38
N GLY A 184 24.86 10.21 -0.28
CA GLY A 184 23.70 9.96 -1.14
C GLY A 184 24.05 9.32 -2.51
N ASP A 185 25.30 8.92 -2.73
CA ASP A 185 25.69 8.15 -3.90
C ASP A 185 25.16 6.72 -3.82
N TRP A 186 24.87 6.15 -4.98
CA TRP A 186 24.44 4.78 -5.07
C TRP A 186 25.62 3.83 -4.82
N VAL A 187 25.37 2.85 -3.99
CA VAL A 187 26.25 1.68 -3.84
C VAL A 187 25.51 0.41 -4.18
N LYS A 188 26.26 -0.65 -4.47
CA LYS A 188 25.71 -1.98 -4.75
C LYS A 188 26.47 -3.07 -4.02
N ILE A 189 25.73 -4.11 -3.64
CA ILE A 189 26.23 -5.28 -2.92
C ILE A 189 25.70 -6.53 -3.61
N ASN A 190 26.57 -7.52 -3.84
CA ASN A 190 26.17 -8.80 -4.38
C ASN A 190 25.45 -9.62 -3.28
N LYS A 191 24.22 -10.05 -3.55
CA LYS A 191 23.41 -10.78 -2.56
C LYS A 191 23.99 -12.15 -2.22
N THR A 192 24.62 -12.81 -3.19
CA THR A 192 25.24 -14.13 -2.97
C THR A 192 26.45 -14.02 -2.06
N GLU A 193 27.30 -13.01 -2.26
CA GLU A 193 28.46 -12.79 -1.40
C GLU A 193 28.05 -12.43 0.03
N LEU A 194 26.98 -11.62 0.18
CA LEU A 194 26.43 -11.29 1.50
C LEU A 194 25.94 -12.53 2.24
N GLN A 195 25.30 -13.47 1.54
CA GLN A 195 24.85 -14.73 2.11
C GLN A 195 26.02 -15.63 2.52
N GLU A 196 27.07 -15.74 1.70
CA GLU A 196 28.25 -16.56 2.00
C GLU A 196 28.97 -16.07 3.26
N VAL A 197 29.13 -14.75 3.43
CA VAL A 197 29.75 -14.17 4.64
C VAL A 197 28.90 -14.41 5.88
N ALA A 198 27.57 -14.31 5.79
CA ALA A 198 26.67 -14.60 6.90
C ALA A 198 26.75 -16.08 7.33
N GLU A 199 26.89 -17.01 6.37
CA GLU A 199 27.07 -18.44 6.63
C GLU A 199 28.43 -18.76 7.27
N ASP A 200 29.51 -18.10 6.84
CA ASP A 200 30.89 -18.31 7.32
C ASP A 200 31.16 -17.71 8.72
N ALA A 201 30.44 -16.66 9.11
CA ALA A 201 30.57 -16.03 10.44
C ALA A 201 30.06 -16.90 11.60
N GLY A 202 29.57 -18.12 11.35
CA GLY A 202 29.10 -19.05 12.39
C GLY A 202 27.80 -18.61 13.07
N GLY A 203 27.10 -17.63 12.49
CA GLY A 203 25.78 -17.19 12.91
C GLY A 203 24.73 -18.28 12.63
N SER A 204 24.46 -19.14 13.62
CA SER A 204 23.18 -19.86 13.70
C SER A 204 22.05 -18.95 14.23
N GLY A 205 22.13 -17.65 13.96
CA GLY A 205 21.16 -16.63 14.36
C GLY A 205 21.24 -15.46 13.38
N SER A 206 20.08 -15.09 12.84
CA SER A 206 19.82 -14.09 11.78
C SER A 206 20.15 -14.55 10.36
N GLY A 207 19.23 -15.34 9.81
CA GLY A 207 19.13 -15.59 8.38
C GLY A 207 18.67 -14.33 7.65
N GLY A 208 19.62 -13.48 7.26
CA GLY A 208 19.38 -12.33 6.38
C GLY A 208 19.12 -12.67 4.91
N SER A 209 18.90 -13.95 4.58
CA SER A 209 18.62 -14.42 3.22
C SER A 209 17.20 -14.96 3.01
N ASP A 210 16.34 -14.98 4.03
CA ASP A 210 14.89 -15.13 3.80
C ASP A 210 14.28 -13.75 3.48
N GLU A 211 14.70 -13.19 2.33
CA GLU A 211 14.02 -12.08 1.65
C GLU A 211 12.51 -12.32 1.68
N ILE A 212 11.73 -11.43 2.34
CA ILE A 212 10.26 -11.41 2.46
C ILE A 212 9.58 -12.42 1.50
N ASP A 213 9.51 -13.68 1.94
CA ASP A 213 9.02 -14.81 1.12
C ASP A 213 7.59 -14.49 0.64
N ALA A 214 7.19 -15.04 -0.50
CA ALA A 214 5.81 -15.16 -0.95
C ALA A 214 4.83 -15.49 0.19
N ARG A 215 5.29 -16.38 1.08
CA ARG A 215 4.56 -16.77 2.30
C ARG A 215 4.43 -15.60 3.28
N THR A 216 5.45 -14.77 3.43
CA THR A 216 5.43 -13.54 4.23
C THR A 216 4.50 -12.50 3.62
N GLN A 217 4.54 -12.28 2.30
CA GLN A 217 3.60 -11.37 1.61
C GLN A 217 2.15 -11.86 1.74
N LYS A 218 1.91 -13.17 1.59
CA LYS A 218 0.60 -13.81 1.80
C LYS A 218 0.14 -13.71 3.26
N LYS A 219 1.05 -13.90 4.23
CA LYS A 219 0.77 -13.76 5.67
C LYS A 219 0.44 -12.32 6.06
N ILE A 220 1.12 -11.32 5.50
CA ILE A 220 0.79 -9.89 5.68
C ILE A 220 -0.60 -9.60 5.12
N LEU A 221 -0.91 -10.12 3.92
CA LEU A 221 -2.25 -9.99 3.33
C LEU A 221 -3.32 -10.70 4.19
N ASP A 222 -3.03 -11.89 4.71
CA ASP A 222 -3.89 -12.65 5.62
C ASP A 222 -4.02 -12.00 7.02
N ALA A 223 -3.04 -11.21 7.45
CA ALA A 223 -3.07 -10.40 8.66
C ALA A 223 -4.12 -9.30 8.55
N VAL A 224 -4.07 -8.57 7.43
CA VAL A 224 -5.06 -7.55 7.07
C VAL A 224 -6.45 -8.19 7.01
N ARG A 225 -6.59 -9.38 6.41
CA ARG A 225 -7.86 -10.14 6.38
C ARG A 225 -8.39 -10.49 7.77
N GLY A 226 -7.54 -10.96 8.68
CA GLY A 226 -7.94 -11.38 10.02
C GLY A 226 -8.49 -10.25 10.88
N VAL A 227 -8.02 -9.04 10.63
CA VAL A 227 -8.44 -7.82 11.32
C VAL A 227 -9.79 -7.30 10.81
N VAL A 228 -10.07 -7.45 9.52
CA VAL A 228 -11.33 -7.00 8.90
C VAL A 228 -12.54 -7.88 9.33
N ALA A 229 -12.29 -9.09 9.84
CA ALA A 229 -13.33 -10.08 10.13
C ALA A 229 -13.98 -9.99 11.55
N ARG A 230 -13.51 -9.12 12.45
CA ARG A 230 -14.04 -9.05 13.83
C ARG A 230 -14.53 -7.65 14.20
N GLU A 231 -15.82 -7.59 14.55
CA GLU A 231 -16.54 -6.44 15.13
C GLU A 231 -16.26 -5.09 14.47
N VAL A 232 -16.60 -4.99 13.18
CA VAL A 232 -16.50 -3.74 12.43
C VAL A 232 -17.89 -3.25 12.05
N ASP A 233 -18.27 -2.08 12.55
CA ASP A 233 -19.38 -1.31 12.01
C ASP A 233 -18.93 -0.71 10.67
N PHE A 234 -19.47 -1.21 9.56
CA PHE A 234 -19.18 -0.65 8.24
C PHE A 234 -20.17 0.44 7.85
N LYS A 235 -19.66 1.58 7.39
CA LYS A 235 -20.44 2.60 6.68
C LYS A 235 -19.92 2.76 5.27
N THR A 236 -20.83 2.88 4.30
CA THR A 236 -20.47 3.04 2.89
C THR A 236 -20.94 4.39 2.39
N LYS A 237 -20.05 5.13 1.73
CA LYS A 237 -20.34 6.38 1.04
C LYS A 237 -19.89 6.26 -0.41
N ASN A 238 -20.84 6.32 -1.35
CA ASN A 238 -20.53 6.35 -2.77
C ASN A 238 -20.15 7.78 -3.19
N GLY A 239 -19.03 7.92 -3.89
CA GLY A 239 -18.57 9.15 -4.53
C GLY A 239 -18.81 9.12 -6.04
N GLU A 240 -18.40 10.20 -6.71
CA GLU A 240 -18.44 10.29 -8.17
C GLU A 240 -17.36 9.40 -8.82
N ASN A 241 -17.53 9.06 -10.11
CA ASN A 241 -16.52 8.38 -10.93
C ASN A 241 -16.07 6.99 -10.43
N GLY A 242 -16.97 6.24 -9.78
CA GLY A 242 -16.68 4.87 -9.33
C GLY A 242 -15.86 4.79 -8.05
N THR A 243 -15.71 5.90 -7.32
CA THR A 243 -15.09 5.94 -5.99
C THR A 243 -16.11 5.56 -4.92
N GLU A 244 -15.72 4.67 -4.00
CA GLU A 244 -16.51 4.23 -2.85
C GLU A 244 -15.62 4.31 -1.60
N VAL A 245 -16.12 4.91 -0.53
CA VAL A 245 -15.43 4.93 0.78
C VAL A 245 -16.19 4.02 1.74
N ILE A 246 -15.46 3.07 2.32
CA ILE A 246 -15.95 2.14 3.31
C ILE A 246 -15.24 2.44 4.63
N THR A 247 -15.97 2.96 5.62
CA THR A 247 -15.44 3.21 6.95
C THR A 247 -15.64 1.97 7.82
N ALA A 248 -14.55 1.46 8.38
CA ALA A 248 -14.51 0.43 9.39
C ALA A 248 -14.19 1.06 10.75
N LYS A 249 -14.90 0.66 11.81
CA LYS A 249 -14.48 1.00 13.18
C LYS A 249 -13.89 -0.20 13.87
N ALA A 250 -12.69 -0.04 14.43
CA ALA A 250 -12.01 -1.09 15.18
C ALA A 250 -11.27 -0.50 16.38
N ASN A 251 -10.93 -1.35 17.34
CA ASN A 251 -10.11 -0.96 18.47
C ASN A 251 -8.65 -0.86 18.06
N PHE A 252 -7.99 0.28 18.29
CA PHE A 252 -6.62 0.52 17.84
C PHE A 252 -5.61 -0.49 18.41
N ARG A 253 -5.71 -0.81 19.69
CA ARG A 253 -4.82 -1.79 20.33
C ARG A 253 -5.01 -3.18 19.73
N ASP A 254 -6.24 -3.59 19.46
CA ASP A 254 -6.51 -4.88 18.82
C ASP A 254 -6.00 -4.92 17.38
N LEU A 255 -6.07 -3.80 16.64
CA LEU A 255 -5.47 -3.66 15.31
C LEU A 255 -3.95 -3.90 15.35
N LEU A 256 -3.25 -3.17 16.22
CA LEU A 256 -1.79 -3.29 16.36
C LEU A 256 -1.38 -4.69 16.79
N THR A 257 -2.09 -5.26 17.76
CA THR A 257 -1.83 -6.63 18.24
C THR A 257 -2.03 -7.63 17.12
N GLY A 258 -3.11 -7.50 16.34
CA GLY A 258 -3.39 -8.36 15.20
C GLY A 258 -2.34 -8.26 14.09
N ILE A 259 -1.78 -7.08 13.83
CA ILE A 259 -0.68 -6.90 12.86
C ILE A 259 0.59 -7.58 13.40
N VAL A 260 0.99 -7.26 14.62
CA VAL A 260 2.20 -7.80 15.24
C VAL A 260 2.15 -9.32 15.34
N ASP A 261 1.06 -9.90 15.82
CA ASP A 261 0.90 -11.37 15.93
C ASP A 261 1.08 -12.08 14.59
N LYS A 262 0.78 -11.39 13.49
CA LYS A 262 0.85 -11.93 12.14
C LYS A 262 2.20 -11.71 11.48
N LEU A 263 2.91 -10.66 11.88
CA LEU A 263 4.29 -10.41 11.50
C LEU A 263 5.27 -11.24 12.34
N GLN A 264 4.92 -11.61 13.57
CA GLN A 264 5.75 -12.38 14.51
C GLN A 264 6.46 -13.61 13.89
N PRO A 265 5.83 -14.39 12.98
CA PRO A 265 6.49 -15.51 12.32
C PRO A 265 7.62 -15.14 11.34
N ILE A 266 7.90 -13.85 11.10
CA ILE A 266 8.94 -13.34 10.18
C ILE A 266 10.03 -12.57 10.95
N GLU A 267 9.88 -12.45 12.26
CA GLU A 267 10.82 -11.75 13.14
C GLU A 267 12.24 -12.32 13.03
N GLY A 268 12.37 -13.64 12.82
CA GLY A 268 13.65 -14.31 12.62
C GLY A 268 14.34 -13.99 11.29
N ASP A 269 13.63 -13.39 10.36
CA ASP A 269 14.10 -13.00 9.02
C ASP A 269 14.40 -11.48 8.94
N LEU A 270 14.18 -10.76 10.06
CA LEU A 270 14.48 -9.33 10.13
C LEU A 270 15.96 -9.11 10.48
N PRO A 271 16.57 -8.02 9.97
CA PRO A 271 17.93 -7.68 10.36
C PRO A 271 18.03 -7.41 11.87
N PRO A 272 19.15 -7.75 12.53
CA PRO A 272 19.45 -7.39 13.91
C PRO A 272 19.09 -5.92 14.22
N GLY A 273 18.29 -5.70 15.27
CA GLY A 273 17.81 -4.36 15.66
C GLY A 273 16.47 -3.93 15.05
N ALA A 274 15.91 -4.68 14.09
CA ALA A 274 14.56 -4.48 13.58
C ALA A 274 13.54 -5.41 14.26
N GLU A 275 13.67 -5.60 15.57
CA GLU A 275 12.79 -6.46 16.37
C GLU A 275 11.34 -5.97 16.29
N LEU A 276 10.40 -6.89 16.04
CA LEU A 276 9.00 -6.53 16.07
C LEU A 276 8.58 -6.27 17.52
N PRO A 277 7.76 -5.23 17.77
CA PRO A 277 7.24 -5.00 19.11
C PRO A 277 6.47 -6.23 19.58
N THR A 278 6.64 -6.61 20.84
CA THR A 278 5.96 -7.76 21.43
C THR A 278 4.57 -7.37 21.92
N GLY A 279 3.71 -8.35 22.15
CA GLY A 279 2.41 -8.11 22.80
C GLY A 279 2.52 -7.48 24.20
N LYS A 280 3.70 -7.44 24.84
CA LYS A 280 3.93 -6.66 26.06
C LYS A 280 4.11 -5.18 25.76
N ASP A 281 4.82 -4.84 24.69
CA ASP A 281 5.07 -3.46 24.26
C ASP A 281 3.78 -2.78 23.79
N LEU A 282 2.83 -3.56 23.28
CA LEU A 282 1.52 -3.07 22.84
C LEU A 282 0.51 -2.87 23.98
N LYS A 283 0.81 -3.25 25.23
CA LYS A 283 -0.14 -3.09 26.36
C LYS A 283 -0.47 -1.63 26.63
N ASP A 284 0.50 -0.76 26.40
CA ASP A 284 0.39 0.68 26.63
C ASP A 284 -0.20 1.42 25.42
N ALA A 285 -0.38 0.73 24.29
CA ALA A 285 -1.06 1.31 23.13
C ALA A 285 -2.50 1.74 23.51
N PRO A 286 -3.01 2.89 23.03
CA PRO A 286 -4.33 3.38 23.43
C PRO A 286 -5.47 2.40 23.12
N ASN A 287 -6.31 2.13 24.12
CA ASN A 287 -7.50 1.30 23.98
C ASN A 287 -8.70 2.09 23.43
N LYS A 288 -8.50 2.82 22.33
CA LYS A 288 -9.50 3.72 21.74
C LYS A 288 -10.00 3.15 20.41
N LYS A 289 -11.26 3.43 20.07
CA LYS A 289 -11.82 3.06 18.76
C LYS A 289 -11.34 4.05 17.71
N VAL A 290 -10.74 3.55 16.65
CA VAL A 290 -10.35 4.32 15.46
C VAL A 290 -11.31 4.02 14.31
N ALA A 291 -11.47 4.99 13.41
CA ALA A 291 -12.15 4.80 12.15
C ALA A 291 -11.10 4.67 11.04
N VAL A 292 -11.22 3.61 10.25
CA VAL A 292 -10.35 3.32 9.12
C VAL A 292 -11.17 3.41 7.85
N ASP A 293 -10.84 4.35 6.99
CA ASP A 293 -11.52 4.60 5.72
C ASP A 293 -10.80 3.90 4.58
N PHE A 294 -11.45 2.91 3.98
CA PHE A 294 -11.01 2.21 2.78
C PHE A 294 -11.62 2.88 1.55
N THR A 295 -10.80 3.52 0.73
CA THR A 295 -11.22 4.09 -0.55
C THR A 295 -10.98 3.10 -1.67
N LEU A 296 -12.07 2.69 -2.30
CA LEU A 296 -12.08 1.85 -3.49
C LEU A 296 -12.37 2.70 -4.72
N LYS A 297 -11.67 2.44 -5.83
CA LYS A 297 -11.97 3.03 -7.14
C LYS A 297 -12.19 1.92 -8.14
N ASN A 298 -13.42 1.79 -8.65
CA ASN A 298 -13.81 0.67 -9.52
C ASN A 298 -13.52 -0.72 -8.91
N GLY A 299 -13.63 -0.81 -7.58
CA GLY A 299 -13.34 -2.02 -6.81
C GLY A 299 -11.87 -2.31 -6.55
N ASP A 300 -10.94 -1.46 -7.01
CA ASP A 300 -9.53 -1.54 -6.61
C ASP A 300 -9.30 -0.69 -5.35
N LEU A 301 -8.57 -1.22 -4.37
CA LEU A 301 -8.17 -0.46 -3.19
C LEU A 301 -7.12 0.58 -3.61
N THR A 302 -7.40 1.86 -3.37
CA THR A 302 -6.47 2.96 -3.72
C THR A 302 -5.94 3.71 -2.51
N ARG A 303 -6.68 3.70 -1.40
CA ARG A 303 -6.29 4.44 -0.18
C ARG A 303 -6.88 3.81 1.07
N ILE A 304 -6.08 3.76 2.13
CA ILE A 304 -6.53 3.53 3.51
C ILE A 304 -6.15 4.79 4.30
N GLU A 305 -7.09 5.31 5.09
CA GLU A 305 -6.85 6.45 5.98
C GLU A 305 -7.34 6.12 7.39
N THR A 306 -6.58 6.52 8.41
CA THR A 306 -7.06 6.55 9.79
C THR A 306 -6.59 7.84 10.46
N ASP A 307 -7.48 8.53 11.16
CA ASP A 307 -7.11 9.72 11.93
C ASP A 307 -6.55 9.31 13.30
N LEU A 308 -5.26 9.56 13.51
CA LEU A 308 -4.55 9.24 14.74
C LEU A 308 -4.83 10.26 15.85
N ALA A 309 -5.37 11.45 15.53
CA ALA A 309 -5.71 12.47 16.53
C ALA A 309 -6.70 11.95 17.58
N VAL A 310 -7.56 10.99 17.20
CA VAL A 310 -8.53 10.36 18.11
C VAL A 310 -7.87 9.61 19.27
N LEU A 311 -6.56 9.33 19.16
CA LEU A 311 -5.78 8.66 20.19
C LEU A 311 -5.34 9.61 21.29
N ALA A 312 -5.24 10.92 21.01
CA ALA A 312 -4.95 11.95 22.01
C ALA A 312 -6.09 12.09 23.03
N ASP A 313 -5.77 12.57 24.23
CA ASP A 313 -6.77 12.76 25.30
C ASP A 313 -7.65 14.00 25.08
N ASP A 314 -7.06 15.07 24.54
CA ASP A 314 -7.79 16.24 24.05
C ASP A 314 -7.18 16.70 22.71
N PRO A 315 -7.71 16.25 21.57
CA PRO A 315 -7.17 16.63 20.27
C PRO A 315 -7.45 18.09 19.90
N LYS A 316 -8.28 18.84 20.66
CA LYS A 316 -8.61 20.26 20.39
C LYS A 316 -9.03 20.60 18.94
N GLY A 317 -9.50 19.60 18.18
CA GLY A 317 -9.89 19.74 16.78
C GLY A 317 -8.77 19.50 15.75
N ALA A 318 -7.55 19.24 16.21
CA ALA A 318 -6.41 18.84 15.38
C ALA A 318 -6.67 17.49 14.69
N LYS A 319 -6.00 17.27 13.56
CA LYS A 319 -6.09 16.04 12.78
C LYS A 319 -4.70 15.45 12.58
N ALA A 320 -4.62 14.13 12.62
CA ALA A 320 -3.40 13.40 12.26
C ALA A 320 -3.73 12.20 11.36
N PRO A 321 -4.19 12.41 10.12
CA PRO A 321 -4.51 11.33 9.20
C PRO A 321 -3.25 10.58 8.77
N LEU A 322 -3.13 9.32 9.18
CA LEU A 322 -2.18 8.39 8.59
C LEU A 322 -2.78 7.84 7.29
N VAL A 323 -2.08 8.07 6.18
CA VAL A 323 -2.57 7.74 4.84
C VAL A 323 -1.66 6.70 4.20
N LEU A 324 -2.27 5.59 3.78
CA LEU A 324 -1.67 4.58 2.92
C LEU A 324 -2.29 4.68 1.53
N THR A 325 -1.48 4.73 0.49
CA THR A 325 -1.91 4.77 -0.91
C THR A 325 -1.42 3.54 -1.64
N PHE A 326 -2.23 3.08 -2.60
CA PHE A 326 -1.95 1.89 -3.38
C PHE A 326 -2.03 2.20 -4.87
N GLY A 327 -1.09 1.67 -5.63
CA GLY A 327 -1.00 1.88 -7.06
C GLY A 327 -0.19 0.79 -7.75
N LYS A 328 0.11 1.01 -9.04
CA LYS A 328 1.03 0.14 -9.79
C LYS A 328 2.44 0.70 -9.68
N ALA A 329 3.41 -0.16 -9.37
CA ALA A 329 4.82 0.22 -9.37
C ALA A 329 5.26 0.71 -10.76
N GLY A 330 6.07 1.77 -10.77
CA GLY A 330 6.86 2.17 -11.93
C GLY A 330 7.95 1.17 -12.26
N ASP A 331 8.82 1.48 -13.22
CA ASP A 331 9.98 0.62 -13.50
C ASP A 331 10.97 0.66 -12.34
N ILE A 332 11.41 -0.52 -11.90
CA ILE A 332 12.46 -0.70 -10.90
C ILE A 332 13.68 -1.20 -11.66
N SER A 333 14.71 -0.37 -11.73
CA SER A 333 15.94 -0.66 -12.46
C SER A 333 17.17 -0.33 -11.63
N ALA A 334 18.27 -1.02 -11.93
CA ALA A 334 19.58 -0.72 -11.38
C ALA A 334 19.91 0.77 -11.59
N PRO A 335 20.27 1.51 -10.53
CA PRO A 335 20.74 2.88 -10.65
C PRO A 335 22.07 2.92 -11.42
N LYS A 336 22.30 4.04 -12.13
CA LYS A 336 23.57 4.27 -12.83
C LYS A 336 24.60 4.79 -11.83
N GLY A 337 25.87 4.44 -12.05
CA GLY A 337 26.98 4.94 -11.24
C GLY A 337 27.11 4.27 -9.86
N ALA A 338 26.42 3.15 -9.62
CA ALA A 338 26.52 2.45 -8.34
C ALA A 338 27.91 1.86 -8.12
N SER A 339 28.59 2.28 -7.06
CA SER A 339 29.89 1.76 -6.64
C SER A 339 29.73 0.43 -5.90
N GLU A 340 30.57 -0.55 -6.18
CA GLU A 340 30.55 -1.84 -5.49
C GLU A 340 31.24 -1.71 -4.13
N ILE A 341 30.56 -2.10 -3.05
CA ILE A 341 31.19 -2.23 -1.74
C ILE A 341 31.48 -3.72 -1.51
N PRO A 342 32.73 -4.12 -1.27
CA PRO A 342 33.08 -5.48 -0.87
C PRO A 342 32.35 -5.89 0.41
N VAL A 343 31.85 -7.13 0.46
CA VAL A 343 31.12 -7.62 1.64
C VAL A 343 32.01 -7.62 2.90
N ASP A 344 33.32 -7.85 2.73
CA ASP A 344 34.32 -7.82 3.81
C ASP A 344 34.42 -6.46 4.52
N ASP A 345 34.02 -5.37 3.87
CA ASP A 345 34.10 -4.02 4.44
C ASP A 345 32.92 -3.72 5.39
N PHE A 346 31.84 -4.52 5.37
CA PHE A 346 30.66 -4.33 6.23
C PHE A 346 30.83 -4.83 7.67
N GLY A 347 31.96 -5.46 8.02
CA GLY A 347 32.23 -5.99 9.37
C GLY A 347 32.43 -4.94 10.48
N GLY A 348 32.34 -3.64 10.16
CA GLY A 348 32.41 -2.54 11.14
C GLY A 348 31.09 -2.31 11.88
N PRO A 349 31.08 -1.63 13.05
CA PRO A 349 29.88 -1.40 13.85
C PRO A 349 28.75 -0.68 13.10
N LEU A 350 29.09 0.23 12.18
CA LEU A 350 28.12 0.92 11.32
C LEU A 350 27.62 0.04 10.17
N GLY A 351 28.50 -0.77 9.56
CA GLY A 351 28.13 -1.74 8.53
C GLY A 351 27.21 -2.84 9.06
N GLY A 352 27.53 -3.40 10.22
CA GLY A 352 26.71 -4.40 10.91
C GLY A 352 25.37 -3.86 11.40
N GLY A 353 25.32 -2.62 11.92
CA GLY A 353 24.07 -1.98 12.32
C GLY A 353 23.17 -1.56 11.15
N MET A 354 23.75 -1.24 9.99
CA MET A 354 23.04 -0.75 8.82
C MET A 354 22.54 -1.89 7.90
N PHE A 355 23.27 -3.01 7.87
CA PHE A 355 22.99 -4.15 7.00
C PHE A 355 22.69 -5.45 7.75
N GLY A 356 22.73 -5.42 9.09
CA GLY A 356 22.29 -6.53 9.92
C GLY A 356 23.25 -7.72 9.94
N VAL A 357 24.56 -7.48 9.87
CA VAL A 357 25.62 -8.52 9.95
C VAL A 357 26.43 -8.45 11.23
#